data_AF-A0A958Z6A6-F1
#
_entry.id   AF-A0A958Z6A6-F1
#
_cell.length_a   1.000
_cell.length_b   1.000
_cell.length_c   1.000
_cell.angle_alpha   90.00
_cell.angle_beta   90.00
_cell.angle_gamma   90.00
#
_symmetry.space_group_name_H-M   'P 1'
#
loop_
_entity.id
_entity.type
_entity.pdbx_description
1 polymer ?
#
loop_
_entity_poly.entity_id
_entity_poly.type
_entity_poly.pdbx_seq_one_letter_code
_entity_poly.pdbx_strand_id
1 'polypeptide(L)'
;TGEWDWICLSPKKMKLPTDEVYAEANELKMIVYNKDYFRFAEEQAKRVGSHCVLYLQPEWSKRDKVIPMIVDYVMAHPKWKVSLQTHKYLNIP
;
A
#
# COMPACT_ATOMS: atom_id res chain seq x y z
N THR A 1 -15.93 8.24 -24.30
CA THR A 1 -14.75 8.16 -23.43
C THR A 1 -15.20 7.79 -22.04
N GLY A 2 -14.34 7.21 -21.20
CA GLY A 2 -14.63 6.93 -19.80
C GLY A 2 -13.48 7.43 -18.95
N GLU A 3 -13.80 8.02 -17.80
CA GLU A 3 -12.84 8.47 -16.80
C GLU A 3 -12.93 7.53 -15.59
N TRP A 4 -11.79 7.14 -15.05
CA TRP A 4 -11.76 6.30 -13.85
C TRP A 4 -11.96 7.19 -12.62
N ASP A 5 -12.96 6.87 -11.79
CA ASP A 5 -13.16 7.60 -10.54
C ASP A 5 -12.04 7.35 -9.51
N TRP A 6 -11.44 6.15 -9.54
CA TRP A 6 -10.43 5.74 -8.58
C TRP A 6 -9.50 4.64 -9.09
N ILE A 7 -8.19 4.86 -8.95
CA ILE A 7 -7.14 3.90 -9.28
C ILE A 7 -6.40 3.51 -8.00
N CYS A 8 -6.51 2.24 -7.61
CA CYS A 8 -5.70 1.62 -6.56
C CYS A 8 -4.51 0.89 -7.16
N LEU A 9 -3.30 1.37 -6.85
CA LEU A 9 -2.04 0.80 -7.31
C LEU A 9 -1.37 0.01 -6.19
N SER A 10 -1.00 -1.25 -6.46
CA SER A 10 -0.22 -2.09 -5.53
C SER A 10 1.04 -2.67 -6.20
N PRO A 11 2.14 -1.89 -6.25
CA PRO A 11 3.37 -2.29 -6.93
C PRO A 11 3.97 -3.59 -6.42
N LYS A 12 4.55 -4.39 -7.31
CA LYS A 12 5.25 -5.64 -6.99
C LYS A 12 6.72 -5.53 -7.41
N LYS A 13 7.64 -5.89 -6.51
CA LYS A 13 9.10 -5.79 -6.75
C LYS A 13 9.56 -6.51 -8.04
N MET A 14 8.92 -7.63 -8.39
CA MET A 14 9.28 -8.44 -9.56
C MET A 14 8.82 -7.83 -10.89
N LYS A 15 7.81 -6.96 -10.87
CA LYS A 15 7.25 -6.33 -12.07
C LYS A 15 6.64 -5.00 -11.66
N LEU A 16 7.44 -3.94 -11.80
CA LEU A 16 7.00 -2.60 -11.47
C LEU A 16 5.94 -2.11 -12.48
N PRO A 17 4.95 -1.35 -12.01
CA PRO A 17 4.05 -0.59 -12.88
C PRO A 17 4.78 0.43 -13.76
N THR A 18 4.12 0.85 -14.84
CA THR A 18 4.56 1.94 -15.73
C THR A 18 4.48 3.29 -15.01
N ASP A 19 5.27 4.28 -15.44
CA ASP A 19 5.26 5.62 -14.81
C ASP A 19 3.90 6.32 -14.95
N GLU A 20 3.19 6.11 -16.06
CA GLU A 20 1.86 6.66 -16.31
C GLU A 20 0.86 6.31 -15.20
N VAL A 21 0.81 5.04 -14.77
CA VAL A 21 -0.15 4.63 -13.74
C VAL A 21 0.22 5.14 -12.35
N TYR A 22 1.49 5.49 -12.10
CA TYR A 22 1.85 6.16 -10.84
C TYR A 22 1.28 7.58 -10.76
N ALA A 23 1.30 8.32 -11.88
CA ALA A 23 0.79 9.69 -11.92
C ALA A 23 -0.73 9.76 -11.67
N GLU A 24 -1.47 8.79 -12.18
CA GLU A 24 -2.93 8.71 -12.10
C GLU A 24 -3.45 7.98 -10.84
N ALA A 25 -2.57 7.40 -10.02
CA ALA A 25 -3.00 6.61 -8.86
C ALA A 25 -3.58 7.50 -7.74
N ASN A 26 -4.83 7.25 -7.36
CA ASN A 26 -5.47 7.89 -6.21
C ASN A 26 -5.13 7.20 -4.89
N GLU A 27 -4.77 5.91 -4.94
CA GLU A 27 -4.40 5.10 -3.79
C GLU A 27 -3.16 4.26 -4.08
N LEU A 28 -2.11 4.40 -3.24
CA LEU A 28 -0.95 3.52 -3.25
C LEU A 28 -1.05 2.54 -2.09
N LYS A 29 -1.26 1.27 -2.40
CA LYS A 29 -1.40 0.19 -1.40
C LYS A 29 -0.19 -0.73 -1.40
N MET A 30 0.71 -0.51 -0.45
CA MET A 30 1.93 -1.29 -0.28
C MET A 30 1.69 -2.51 0.59
N ILE A 31 1.94 -3.70 0.03
CA ILE A 31 1.86 -4.96 0.78
C ILE A 31 3.16 -5.15 1.55
N VAL A 32 3.10 -5.23 2.87
CA VAL A 32 4.26 -5.39 3.74
C VAL A 32 4.41 -6.87 4.12
N TYR A 33 5.52 -7.48 3.71
CA TYR A 33 5.88 -8.85 4.08
C TYR A 33 6.88 -8.91 5.24
N ASN A 34 7.81 -7.94 5.26
CA ASN A 34 8.87 -7.79 6.27
C ASN A 34 9.32 -6.32 6.31
N LYS A 35 10.29 -6.00 7.17
CA LYS A 35 10.77 -4.61 7.37
C LYS A 35 11.35 -3.95 6.11
N ASP A 36 11.94 -4.72 5.18
CA ASP A 36 12.51 -4.17 3.93
C ASP A 36 11.45 -3.61 2.98
N TYR A 37 10.17 -3.96 3.20
CA TYR A 37 9.08 -3.40 2.40
C TYR A 37 8.75 -1.95 2.78
N PHE A 38 9.12 -1.46 3.96
CA PHE A 38 8.96 -0.04 4.29
C PHE A 38 9.84 0.85 3.41
N ARG A 39 11.10 0.44 3.18
CA ARG A 39 11.98 1.14 2.23
C ARG A 39 11.36 1.18 0.83
N PHE A 40 10.87 0.03 0.38
CA PHE A 40 10.21 -0.06 -0.93
C PHE A 40 8.93 0.79 -1.01
N ALA A 41 8.14 0.84 0.08
CA ALA A 41 6.95 1.68 0.19
C ALA A 41 7.29 3.16 0.04
N GLU A 42 8.34 3.62 0.71
CA GLU A 42 8.85 4.99 0.60
C GLU A 42 9.37 5.32 -0.82
N GLU A 43 10.04 4.37 -1.48
CA GLU A 43 10.47 4.52 -2.88
C GLU A 43 9.27 4.65 -3.83
N GLN A 44 8.22 3.85 -3.64
CA GLN A 44 7.03 3.93 -4.49
C GLN A 44 6.17 5.17 -4.19
N ALA A 45 6.12 5.62 -2.93
CA ALA A 45 5.40 6.82 -2.54
C ALA A 45 5.96 8.09 -3.18
N LYS A 46 7.26 8.11 -3.54
CA LYS A 46 7.87 9.23 -4.29
C LYS A 46 7.41 9.33 -5.74
N ARG A 47 6.82 8.26 -6.29
CA ARG A 47 6.41 8.18 -7.70
C ARG A 47 4.96 8.59 -7.91
N VAL A 48 4.12 8.51 -6.88
CA VAL A 48 2.71 8.93 -6.96
C VAL A 48 2.53 10.42 -6.69
N GLY A 49 1.43 10.98 -7.17
CA GLY A 49 1.07 12.38 -6.91
C GLY A 49 0.78 12.66 -5.43
N SER A 50 0.86 13.92 -5.02
CA SER A 50 0.59 14.36 -3.64
C SER A 50 -0.86 14.13 -3.17
N HIS A 51 -1.79 13.97 -4.12
CA HIS A 51 -3.18 13.63 -3.86
C HIS A 51 -3.39 12.14 -3.51
N CYS A 52 -2.39 11.29 -3.79
CA CYS A 52 -2.48 9.85 -3.61
C CYS A 52 -2.48 9.47 -2.13
N VAL A 53 -3.48 8.68 -1.71
CA VAL A 53 -3.56 8.17 -0.35
C VAL A 53 -2.63 6.97 -0.18
N LEU A 54 -1.77 7.03 0.83
CA LEU A 54 -0.73 6.03 1.06
C LEU A 54 -1.19 5.00 2.11
N TYR A 55 -1.30 3.73 1.73
CA TYR A 55 -1.65 2.63 2.63
C TYR A 55 -0.55 1.59 2.77
N LEU A 56 -0.37 1.12 4.00
CA LEU A 56 0.37 -0.08 4.33
C LEU A 56 -0.63 -1.19 4.67
N GLN A 57 -0.57 -2.28 3.91
CA GLN A 57 -1.40 -3.46 4.14
C GLN A 57 -0.51 -4.64 4.52
N PRO A 58 -0.80 -5.38 5.61
CA PRO A 58 -0.04 -6.58 5.93
C PRO A 58 -0.27 -7.64 4.85
N GLU A 59 0.81 -8.33 4.49
CA GLU A 59 0.68 -9.63 3.83
C GLU A 59 -0.06 -10.58 4.79
N TRP A 60 -1.13 -11.19 4.29
CA TRP A 60 -2.04 -11.99 5.10
C TRP A 60 -1.34 -13.16 5.81
N SER A 61 -0.48 -13.88 5.07
CA SER A 61 0.27 -15.03 5.62
C SER A 61 1.29 -14.67 6.70
N LYS A 62 1.58 -13.37 6.90
CA LYS A 62 2.54 -12.85 7.88
C LYS A 62 1.92 -11.82 8.83
N ARG A 63 0.58 -11.66 8.83
CA ARG A 63 -0.12 -10.56 9.51
C ARG A 63 0.26 -10.42 10.99
N ASP A 64 0.36 -11.53 11.74
CA ASP A 64 0.60 -11.48 13.20
C ASP A 64 1.98 -10.91 13.53
N LYS A 65 2.94 -11.11 12.61
CA LYS A 65 4.29 -10.53 12.72
C LYS A 65 4.35 -9.09 12.21
N VAL A 66 3.63 -8.77 11.14
CA VAL A 66 3.79 -7.51 10.41
C VAL A 66 2.88 -6.40 10.91
N ILE A 67 1.69 -6.72 11.43
CA ILE A 67 0.74 -5.71 11.95
C ILE A 67 1.40 -4.82 13.01
N PRO A 68 2.09 -5.34 14.05
CA PRO A 68 2.76 -4.48 15.03
C PRO A 68 3.79 -3.55 14.38
N MET A 69 4.55 -4.06 13.40
CA MET A 69 5.54 -3.26 12.67
C MET A 69 4.88 -2.15 11.85
N ILE A 70 3.74 -2.42 11.21
CA ILE A 70 2.97 -1.41 10.46
C ILE A 70 2.45 -0.34 11.42
N VAL A 71 1.89 -0.74 12.57
CA VAL A 71 1.36 0.20 13.58
C VAL A 71 2.46 1.15 14.05
N ASP A 72 3.61 0.60 14.46
CA ASP A 72 4.77 1.39 14.90
C ASP A 72 5.23 2.35 13.79
N TYR A 73 5.29 1.86 12.55
CA TYR A 73 5.74 2.65 11.40
C TYR A 73 4.79 3.79 11.05
N VAL A 74 3.46 3.53 11.04
CA VAL A 74 2.45 4.56 10.76
C VAL A 74 2.42 5.62 11.86
N MET A 75 2.59 5.23 13.12
CA MET A 75 2.72 6.19 14.24
C MET A 75 3.92 7.12 14.06
N ALA A 76 5.06 6.61 13.55
CA ALA A 76 6.24 7.42 13.26
C ALA A 76 6.12 8.23 11.94
N HIS A 77 5.27 7.79 11.01
CA HIS A 77 5.13 8.35 9.67
C HIS A 77 3.66 8.56 9.29
N PRO A 78 3.01 9.62 9.81
CA PRO A 78 1.55 9.80 9.75
C PRO A 78 0.97 10.05 8.36
N LYS A 79 1.82 10.18 7.32
CA LYS A 79 1.38 10.19 5.92
C LYS A 79 0.81 8.84 5.48
N TRP A 80 1.22 7.76 6.14
CA TRP A 80 0.75 6.41 5.87
C TRP A 80 -0.51 6.11 6.68
N LYS A 81 -1.40 5.31 6.10
CA LYS A 81 -2.58 4.76 6.75
C LYS A 81 -2.50 3.24 6.78
N VAL A 82 -3.20 2.61 7.71
CA VAL A 82 -3.30 1.14 7.78
C VAL A 82 -4.47 0.67 6.91
N SER A 83 -4.23 -0.32 6.04
CA SER A 83 -5.27 -1.05 5.31
C SER A 83 -5.32 -2.50 5.78
N LEU A 84 -6.48 -2.99 6.19
CA LEU A 84 -6.67 -4.38 6.60
C LEU A 84 -7.46 -5.16 5.55
N GLN A 85 -7.14 -6.44 5.39
CA GLN A 85 -7.91 -7.35 4.55
C GLN A 85 -9.14 -7.85 5.33
N THR A 86 -10.06 -6.93 5.66
CA THR A 86 -11.21 -7.16 6.56
C THR A 86 -12.07 -8.36 6.14
N HIS A 87 -12.28 -8.55 4.84
CA HIS A 87 -13.00 -9.71 4.29
C HIS A 87 -12.46 -11.06 4.81
N LYS A 88 -11.15 -11.19 5.02
CA LYS A 88 -10.52 -12.41 5.56
C LYS A 88 -10.73 -12.61 7.06
N TYR A 89 -10.94 -11.53 7.81
CA TYR A 89 -11.34 -11.62 9.22
C TYR A 89 -12.82 -11.98 9.36
N LEU A 90 -13.64 -11.52 8.42
CA LEU A 90 -15.09 -11.73 8.39
C LEU A 90 -15.52 -13.02 7.70
N ASN A 91 -14.58 -13.75 7.08
CA ASN A 91 -14.85 -14.95 6.27
C ASN A 91 -15.87 -14.70 5.14
N ILE A 92 -15.71 -13.59 4.42
CA ILE A 92 -16.53 -13.23 3.25
C ILE A 92 -15.66 -13.11 1.99
N PRO A 93 -16.19 -13.42 0.79
CA PRO A 93 -15.49 -13.25 -0.48
C PRO A 93 -15.28 -11.78 -0.86
#